data_AF-A0A7W0Y429-F1
#
_entry.id   AF-A0A7W0Y429-F1
#
_cell.length_a   1.000
_cell.length_b   1.000
_cell.length_c   1.000
_cell.angle_alpha   90.00
_cell.angle_beta   90.00
_cell.angle_gamma   90.00
#
_symmetry.space_group_name_H-M   'P 1'
#
loop_
_entity.id
_entity.type
_entity.pdbx_description
1 polymer ?
#
loop_
_entity_poly.entity_id
_entity_poly.type
_entity_poly.pdbx_seq_one_letter_code
_entity_poly.pdbx_strand_id
1 'polypeptide(L)'
;MRHLVIVGLVVTGCASNQPDGSMNAVDALGADAVREVCTTRITYGTSWLRPATHPGQVDVADGAVTWDGTCVADGANSYAVLSNGWKPYFTGTSGCAIAIDATAGCGTPVACTTRVTYGDAWLAPATHPEHHDDIAGRVFWNGACRAAGSDSAAELSNGWAPHFAGSDACALAFRWQGCGGLYANPVVPTDCADPGVVRDGDRYVMSCTSGGAADAFPLYTSTDLVT
;
A
#
# COMPACT_ATOMS: atom_id res chain seq x y z
N MET A 1 -28.49 -65.12 -21.17
CA MET A 1 -27.50 -65.63 -22.14
C MET A 1 -26.12 -65.18 -21.70
N ARG A 2 -25.17 -66.13 -21.59
CA ARG A 2 -23.69 -66.03 -21.66
C ARG A 2 -23.00 -64.91 -20.85
N HIS A 3 -22.58 -65.19 -19.62
CA HIS A 3 -21.30 -65.79 -19.17
C HIS A 3 -20.19 -64.76 -18.89
N LEU A 4 -19.93 -64.64 -17.58
CA LEU A 4 -18.71 -64.24 -16.89
C LEU A 4 -17.47 -64.96 -17.43
N VAL A 5 -16.29 -64.35 -17.32
CA VAL A 5 -15.06 -64.93 -16.70
C VAL A 5 -13.94 -63.90 -16.75
N ILE A 6 -13.42 -63.55 -15.57
CA ILE A 6 -12.14 -62.88 -15.33
C ILE A 6 -11.06 -63.95 -15.32
N VAL A 7 -9.97 -63.76 -16.06
CA VAL A 7 -8.72 -64.52 -15.88
C VAL A 7 -7.57 -63.51 -15.84
N GLY A 8 -6.92 -63.44 -14.67
CA GLY A 8 -5.60 -62.84 -14.55
C GLY A 8 -4.53 -63.82 -15.04
N LEU A 9 -3.48 -63.29 -15.65
CA LEU A 9 -2.23 -64.01 -15.84
C LEU A 9 -1.07 -63.10 -15.42
N VAL A 10 -0.37 -63.54 -14.37
CA VAL A 10 0.93 -63.03 -13.95
C VAL A 10 1.98 -63.76 -14.79
N VAL A 11 2.91 -63.02 -15.41
CA VAL A 11 4.15 -63.58 -15.95
C VAL A 11 5.33 -62.79 -15.37
N THR A 12 6.24 -63.52 -14.74
CA THR A 12 7.48 -63.01 -14.15
C THR A 12 8.66 -63.45 -15.02
N GLY A 13 9.51 -62.50 -15.40
CA GLY A 13 10.96 -62.68 -15.61
C GLY A 13 11.46 -63.01 -17.03
N CYS A 14 12.31 -62.15 -17.59
CA CYS A 14 13.75 -62.39 -17.78
C CYS A 14 14.41 -61.21 -18.53
N ALA A 15 15.57 -60.79 -18.04
CA ALA A 15 16.36 -59.66 -18.53
C ALA A 15 17.15 -59.99 -19.80
N SER A 16 17.35 -58.97 -20.65
CA SER A 16 18.52 -58.87 -21.53
C SER A 16 19.00 -57.40 -21.59
N ASN A 17 20.27 -57.22 -21.22
CA ASN A 17 21.04 -55.98 -21.37
C ASN A 17 21.48 -55.81 -22.83
N GLN A 18 21.43 -54.59 -23.37
CA GLN A 18 22.57 -53.84 -24.00
C GLN A 18 22.05 -52.57 -24.72
N PRO A 19 22.93 -51.56 -24.97
CA PRO A 19 22.65 -50.14 -24.74
C PRO A 19 22.61 -49.30 -26.03
N ASP A 20 22.56 -47.99 -25.80
CA ASP A 20 22.79 -46.85 -26.70
C ASP A 20 21.56 -46.27 -27.40
N GLY A 21 21.25 -45.01 -27.05
CA GLY A 21 20.28 -44.20 -27.77
C GLY A 21 19.59 -43.14 -26.92
N SER A 22 20.35 -42.10 -26.55
CA SER A 22 19.88 -40.83 -26.01
C SER A 22 18.69 -40.22 -26.80
N MET A 23 17.95 -39.34 -26.09
CA MET A 23 17.02 -38.29 -26.56
C MET A 23 15.52 -38.60 -26.54
N ASN A 24 14.88 -38.35 -25.39
CA ASN A 24 14.01 -37.17 -25.21
C ASN A 24 13.31 -37.27 -23.85
N ALA A 25 14.02 -36.80 -22.81
CA ALA A 25 13.31 -36.14 -21.71
C ALA A 25 12.59 -34.95 -22.35
N VAL A 26 11.25 -34.97 -22.34
CA VAL A 26 10.51 -33.74 -22.62
C VAL A 26 10.91 -32.77 -21.53
N ASP A 27 11.70 -31.79 -21.95
CA ASP A 27 12.16 -30.67 -21.16
C ASP A 27 11.01 -30.19 -20.28
N ALA A 28 11.25 -30.24 -18.98
CA ALA A 28 10.72 -29.23 -18.09
C ALA A 28 11.25 -27.89 -18.63
N LEU A 29 10.48 -27.26 -19.52
CA LEU A 29 10.62 -25.86 -19.80
C LEU A 29 10.39 -25.17 -18.46
N GLY A 30 11.50 -24.91 -17.77
CA GLY A 30 11.53 -24.04 -16.63
C GLY A 30 10.82 -22.78 -17.07
N ALA A 31 9.70 -22.48 -16.42
CA ALA A 31 9.19 -21.14 -16.43
C ALA A 31 10.33 -20.28 -15.88
N ASP A 32 11.05 -19.59 -16.76
CA ASP A 32 11.73 -18.36 -16.39
C ASP A 32 10.60 -17.47 -15.85
N ALA A 33 10.34 -17.60 -14.55
CA ALA A 33 9.49 -16.68 -13.84
C ALA A 33 10.17 -15.33 -14.02
N VAL A 34 9.62 -14.52 -14.93
CA VAL A 34 10.09 -13.15 -15.17
C VAL A 34 10.12 -12.49 -13.80
N ARG A 35 11.32 -12.26 -13.29
CA ARG A 35 11.49 -11.64 -11.98
C ARG A 35 10.86 -10.26 -12.09
N GLU A 36 9.88 -9.99 -11.23
CA GLU A 36 9.22 -8.69 -11.20
C GLU A 36 10.29 -7.59 -11.07
N VAL A 37 10.16 -6.54 -11.87
CA VAL A 37 11.08 -5.40 -11.81
C VAL A 37 10.87 -4.70 -10.47
N CYS A 38 11.96 -4.41 -9.78
CA CYS A 38 11.90 -3.62 -8.54
C CYS A 38 11.54 -2.18 -8.88
N THR A 39 10.34 -1.76 -8.47
CA THR A 39 9.89 -0.38 -8.53
C THR A 39 9.21 -0.02 -7.22
N THR A 40 9.20 1.27 -6.88
CA THR A 40 8.50 1.78 -5.70
C THR A 40 7.51 2.85 -6.10
N ARG A 41 6.22 2.61 -5.83
CA ARG A 41 5.18 3.63 -5.90
C ARG A 41 5.25 4.49 -4.66
N ILE A 42 5.35 5.79 -4.83
CA ILE A 42 5.39 6.77 -3.75
C ILE A 42 4.14 7.63 -3.90
N THR A 43 3.31 7.72 -2.87
CA THR A 43 2.15 8.64 -2.88
C THR A 43 2.31 9.67 -1.79
N TYR A 44 2.11 10.94 -2.12
CA TYR A 44 2.21 12.03 -1.16
C TYR A 44 0.84 12.38 -0.58
N GLY A 45 0.79 12.86 0.67
CA GLY A 45 -0.43 13.34 1.30
C GLY A 45 -0.90 14.69 0.74
N THR A 46 -2.10 15.11 1.13
CA THR A 46 -2.77 16.32 0.61
C THR A 46 -2.04 17.63 0.94
N SER A 47 -1.20 17.64 1.98
CA SER A 47 -0.36 18.78 2.37
C SER A 47 0.89 18.94 1.50
N TRP A 48 1.16 18.02 0.57
CA TRP A 48 2.36 18.08 -0.26
C TRP A 48 2.35 19.30 -1.19
N LEU A 49 3.44 20.06 -1.14
CA LEU A 49 3.71 21.23 -1.96
C LEU A 49 4.19 20.79 -3.35
N ARG A 50 3.22 20.49 -4.22
CA ARG A 50 3.42 20.05 -5.60
C ARG A 50 4.18 21.07 -6.44
N PRO A 51 5.42 20.78 -6.87
CA PRO A 51 6.12 21.62 -7.84
C PRO A 51 5.38 21.61 -9.18
N ALA A 52 5.42 22.73 -9.92
CA ALA A 52 4.80 22.79 -11.25
C ALA A 52 5.41 21.77 -12.24
N THR A 53 6.70 21.45 -12.08
CA THR A 53 7.41 20.43 -12.85
C THR A 53 7.06 19.01 -12.43
N HIS A 54 6.29 18.84 -11.36
CA HIS A 54 5.97 17.56 -10.76
C HIS A 54 4.53 17.51 -10.19
N PRO A 55 3.50 17.59 -11.06
CA PRO A 55 2.12 17.81 -10.63
C PRO A 55 1.42 16.54 -10.11
N GLY A 56 1.92 15.35 -10.45
CA GLY A 56 1.30 14.08 -10.05
C GLY A 56 1.47 13.81 -8.57
N GLN A 57 0.39 13.42 -7.88
CA GLN A 57 0.38 13.02 -6.45
C GLN A 57 1.15 11.71 -6.18
N VAL A 58 1.49 11.00 -7.26
CA VAL A 58 2.10 9.68 -7.25
C VAL A 58 3.36 9.73 -8.10
N ASP A 59 4.40 9.11 -7.57
CA ASP A 59 5.64 8.79 -8.26
C ASP A 59 5.83 7.28 -8.38
N VAL A 60 6.55 6.87 -9.42
CA VAL A 60 7.08 5.52 -9.55
C VAL A 60 8.57 5.63 -9.76
N ALA A 61 9.34 5.21 -8.76
CA ALA A 61 10.79 5.18 -8.81
C ALA A 61 11.28 3.79 -9.22
N ASP A 62 12.35 3.75 -10.01
CA ASP A 62 13.12 2.53 -10.21
C ASP A 62 13.84 2.16 -8.90
N GLY A 63 13.78 0.88 -8.52
CA GLY A 63 14.41 0.40 -7.30
C GLY A 63 13.58 0.60 -6.04
N ALA A 64 14.17 0.18 -4.91
CA ALA A 64 13.56 0.30 -3.59
C ALA A 64 13.77 1.72 -3.03
N VAL A 65 12.68 2.37 -2.63
CA VAL A 65 12.72 3.65 -1.92
C VAL A 65 12.20 3.47 -0.50
N THR A 66 12.87 4.08 0.47
CA THR A 66 12.46 4.07 1.87
C THR A 66 12.45 5.48 2.44
N TRP A 67 11.72 5.64 3.54
CA TRP A 67 11.74 6.80 4.41
C TRP A 67 11.52 6.29 5.82
N ASP A 68 12.18 6.87 6.81
CA ASP A 68 12.09 6.46 8.21
C ASP A 68 10.88 7.04 8.95
N GLY A 69 10.09 7.91 8.31
CA GLY A 69 8.97 8.60 8.93
C GLY A 69 9.35 9.92 9.62
N THR A 70 10.63 10.33 9.55
CA THR A 70 11.10 11.61 10.11
C THR A 70 10.64 12.77 9.24
N CYS A 71 9.93 13.72 9.85
CA CYS A 71 9.49 14.96 9.20
C CYS A 71 10.26 16.14 9.76
N VAL A 72 11.03 16.81 8.92
CA VAL A 72 11.90 17.91 9.33
C VAL A 72 11.20 19.23 9.11
N ALA A 73 11.03 20.03 10.17
CA ALA A 73 10.50 21.38 10.06
C ALA A 73 11.48 22.31 9.30
N ASP A 74 10.94 23.11 8.38
CA ASP A 74 11.68 24.09 7.58
C ASP A 74 10.82 25.35 7.39
N GLY A 75 11.00 26.31 8.29
CA GLY A 75 10.16 27.51 8.36
C GLY A 75 8.69 27.18 8.65
N ALA A 76 7.78 27.59 7.77
CA ALA A 76 6.34 27.31 7.88
C ALA A 76 5.94 25.94 7.29
N ASN A 77 6.90 25.22 6.72
CA ASN A 77 6.70 23.95 6.03
C ASN A 77 7.51 22.85 6.71
N SER A 78 7.44 21.66 6.14
CA SER A 78 8.27 20.53 6.52
C SER A 78 8.68 19.73 5.31
N TYR A 79 9.64 18.82 5.46
CA TYR A 79 10.04 17.90 4.40
C TYR A 79 10.39 16.51 4.93
N ALA A 80 10.29 15.54 4.04
CA ALA A 80 10.87 14.21 4.21
C ALA A 80 12.15 14.07 3.38
N VAL A 81 13.03 13.15 3.77
CA VAL A 81 14.20 12.77 2.96
C VAL A 81 14.05 11.30 2.60
N LEU A 82 13.83 11.01 1.32
CA LEU A 82 13.72 9.64 0.83
C LEU A 82 15.12 9.07 0.53
N SER A 83 15.26 7.75 0.58
CA SER A 83 16.54 7.05 0.37
C SER A 83 17.16 7.27 -1.01
N ASN A 84 16.36 7.68 -2.01
CA ASN A 84 16.82 8.04 -3.35
C ASN A 84 17.23 9.51 -3.49
N GLY A 85 17.26 10.27 -2.40
CA GLY A 85 17.62 11.69 -2.36
C GLY A 85 16.48 12.66 -2.67
N TRP A 86 15.28 12.17 -3.02
CA TRP A 86 14.11 13.03 -3.21
C TRP A 86 13.67 13.66 -1.89
N LYS A 87 13.30 14.95 -1.95
CA LYS A 87 12.97 15.78 -0.78
C LYS A 87 11.59 16.45 -0.96
N PRO A 88 10.48 15.72 -0.78
CA PRO A 88 9.15 16.29 -0.89
C PRO A 88 8.87 17.24 0.29
N TYR A 89 8.35 18.43 -0.03
CA TYR A 89 7.97 19.46 0.94
C TYR A 89 6.46 19.45 1.20
N PHE A 90 6.04 19.73 2.43
CA PHE A 90 4.65 19.74 2.86
C PHE A 90 4.33 21.04 3.59
N THR A 91 3.09 21.50 3.48
CA THR A 91 2.59 22.62 4.29
C THR A 91 2.52 22.22 5.76
N GLY A 92 2.91 23.13 6.66
CA GLY A 92 2.94 22.91 8.10
C GLY A 92 4.26 22.31 8.59
N THR A 93 4.59 22.52 9.86
CA THR A 93 5.89 22.14 10.46
C THR A 93 6.03 20.65 10.76
N SER A 94 4.96 19.88 10.63
CA SER A 94 4.91 18.43 10.85
C SER A 94 4.04 17.69 9.82
N GLY A 95 3.81 18.28 8.64
CA GLY A 95 2.79 17.81 7.69
C GLY A 95 3.17 16.63 6.80
N CYS A 96 4.28 15.91 7.07
CA CYS A 96 4.75 14.85 6.17
C CYS A 96 3.84 13.62 6.22
N ALA A 97 3.27 13.26 5.08
CA ALA A 97 2.42 12.09 4.91
C ALA A 97 2.78 11.40 3.59
N ILE A 98 3.28 10.17 3.64
CA ILE A 98 3.78 9.43 2.46
C ILE A 98 3.41 7.95 2.53
N ALA A 99 2.85 7.39 1.45
CA ALA A 99 2.82 5.95 1.25
C ALA A 99 3.98 5.50 0.36
N ILE A 100 4.60 4.38 0.73
CA ILE A 100 5.72 3.76 0.03
C ILE A 100 5.38 2.29 -0.24
N ASP A 101 5.21 1.95 -1.51
CA ASP A 101 4.75 0.63 -1.93
C ASP A 101 5.71 0.06 -2.97
N ALA A 102 6.64 -0.76 -2.49
CA ALA A 102 7.60 -1.46 -3.34
C ALA A 102 7.01 -2.76 -3.90
N THR A 103 7.34 -3.08 -5.15
CA THR A 103 6.99 -4.37 -5.77
C THR A 103 7.77 -5.53 -5.13
N ALA A 104 7.32 -6.78 -5.36
CA ALA A 104 8.04 -7.95 -4.85
C ALA A 104 9.43 -8.12 -5.52
N GLY A 105 9.64 -7.45 -6.66
CA GLY A 105 10.95 -7.29 -7.27
C GLY A 105 12.01 -6.71 -6.34
N CYS A 106 11.60 -5.88 -5.36
CA CYS A 106 12.46 -5.24 -4.38
C CYS A 106 12.79 -6.10 -3.16
N GLY A 107 12.24 -7.31 -3.07
CA GLY A 107 12.41 -8.23 -1.94
C GLY A 107 11.08 -8.73 -1.40
N THR A 108 11.09 -9.23 -0.17
CA THR A 108 9.88 -9.73 0.48
C THR A 108 8.84 -8.62 0.58
N PRO A 109 7.62 -8.80 0.04
CA PRO A 109 6.53 -7.85 0.24
C PRO A 109 6.31 -7.60 1.72
N VAL A 110 6.30 -6.33 2.08
CA VAL A 110 6.00 -5.89 3.43
C VAL A 110 4.49 -5.89 3.63
N ALA A 111 4.03 -6.47 4.74
CA ALA A 111 2.64 -6.32 5.13
C ALA A 111 2.32 -4.84 5.34
N CYS A 112 1.07 -4.45 5.08
CA CYS A 112 0.64 -3.07 5.29
C CYS A 112 0.91 -2.65 6.74
N THR A 113 1.68 -1.59 6.91
CA THR A 113 2.05 -0.99 8.19
C THR A 113 1.97 0.53 8.10
N THR A 114 1.66 1.15 9.23
CA THR A 114 1.70 2.61 9.40
C THR A 114 2.71 2.95 10.47
N ARG A 115 3.71 3.76 10.15
CA ARG A 115 4.49 4.48 11.14
C ARG A 115 3.81 5.80 11.45
N VAL A 116 3.57 6.05 12.74
CA VAL A 116 3.14 7.35 13.26
C VAL A 116 4.33 7.93 14.00
N THR A 117 4.83 9.09 13.56
CA THR A 117 5.93 9.80 14.21
C THR A 117 5.39 11.01 14.96
N TYR A 118 5.83 11.20 16.21
CA TYR A 118 5.38 12.23 17.12
C TYR A 118 6.39 13.38 17.21
N GLY A 119 5.92 14.63 17.13
CA GLY A 119 6.76 15.80 17.34
C GLY A 119 7.20 15.99 18.81
N ASP A 120 8.05 16.98 19.04
CA ASP A 120 8.73 17.20 20.32
C ASP A 120 7.80 17.47 21.51
N ALA A 121 6.60 18.00 21.26
CA ALA A 121 5.61 18.26 22.30
C ALA A 121 4.90 17.00 22.79
N TRP A 122 5.10 15.85 22.15
CA TRP A 122 4.41 14.61 22.54
C TRP A 122 4.79 14.18 23.95
N LEU A 123 3.78 13.85 24.74
CA LEU A 123 3.91 13.39 26.11
C LEU A 123 4.23 11.89 26.12
N ALA A 124 5.46 11.56 25.77
CA ALA A 124 5.97 10.19 25.72
C ALA A 124 5.86 9.50 27.09
N PRO A 125 5.24 8.31 27.19
CA PRO A 125 5.33 7.48 28.39
C PRO A 125 6.79 7.07 28.65
N ALA A 126 7.19 6.97 29.92
CA ALA A 126 8.57 6.58 30.27
C ALA A 126 9.00 5.22 29.70
N THR A 127 8.04 4.32 29.43
CA THR A 127 8.26 3.00 28.84
C THR A 127 8.30 3.01 27.32
N HIS A 128 8.04 4.15 26.67
CA HIS A 128 8.06 4.30 25.22
C HIS A 128 8.69 5.65 24.85
N PRO A 129 10.02 5.77 24.96
CA PRO A 129 10.74 7.00 24.65
C PRO A 129 10.92 7.25 23.16
N GLU A 130 10.68 6.25 22.31
CA GLU A 130 10.74 6.42 20.86
C GLU A 130 9.61 7.33 20.40
N HIS A 131 9.94 8.37 19.65
CA HIS A 131 8.97 9.31 19.08
C HIS A 131 8.22 8.72 17.86
N HIS A 132 7.99 7.41 17.85
CA HIS A 132 7.20 6.77 16.81
C HIS A 132 6.64 5.43 17.25
N ASP A 133 5.50 5.07 16.66
CA ASP A 133 4.92 3.73 16.70
C ASP A 133 4.86 3.14 15.29
N ASP A 134 5.16 1.84 15.16
CA ASP A 134 4.86 1.06 13.95
C ASP A 134 3.65 0.16 14.21
N ILE A 135 2.58 0.37 13.45
CA ILE A 135 1.26 -0.24 13.66
C ILE A 135 0.91 -1.09 12.45
N ALA A 136 0.39 -2.29 12.67
CA ALA A 136 -0.12 -3.14 11.59
C ALA A 136 -1.39 -2.51 10.97
N GLY A 137 -1.44 -2.48 9.64
CA GLY A 137 -2.55 -1.90 8.89
C GLY A 137 -2.41 -0.38 8.69
N ARG A 138 -3.53 0.23 8.25
CA ARG A 138 -3.62 1.68 7.97
C ARG A 138 -4.13 2.43 9.19
N VAL A 139 -3.41 3.47 9.60
CA VAL A 139 -3.86 4.46 10.59
C VAL A 139 -3.91 5.83 9.96
N PHE A 140 -4.95 6.60 10.26
CA PHE A 140 -5.18 7.94 9.72
C PHE A 140 -5.45 8.95 10.82
N TRP A 141 -5.19 10.22 10.50
CA TRP A 141 -5.61 11.38 11.27
C TRP A 141 -6.22 12.41 10.32
N ASN A 142 -7.22 13.14 10.78
CA ASN A 142 -7.88 14.19 10.00
C ASN A 142 -7.19 15.57 10.12
N GLY A 143 -6.05 15.65 10.81
CA GLY A 143 -5.32 16.89 11.07
C GLY A 143 -5.92 17.76 12.18
N ALA A 144 -7.00 17.33 12.85
CA ALA A 144 -7.60 18.10 13.92
C ALA A 144 -6.87 17.86 15.25
N CYS A 145 -6.31 18.93 15.82
CA CYS A 145 -5.76 18.93 17.16
C CYS A 145 -6.83 19.40 18.16
N ARG A 146 -7.20 18.51 19.09
CA ARG A 146 -8.28 18.77 20.06
C ARG A 146 -7.71 19.27 21.38
N ALA A 147 -8.43 20.17 22.04
CA ALA A 147 -8.09 20.60 23.38
C ALA A 147 -8.27 19.45 24.39
N ALA A 148 -7.28 19.27 25.27
CA ALA A 148 -7.27 18.26 26.32
C ALA A 148 -6.75 18.90 27.64
N GLY A 149 -7.59 19.74 28.26
CA GLY A 149 -7.17 20.53 29.42
C GLY A 149 -6.17 21.62 29.02
N SER A 150 -4.99 21.64 29.65
CA SER A 150 -3.86 22.50 29.25
C SER A 150 -3.07 21.98 28.06
N ASP A 151 -3.33 20.73 27.67
CA ASP A 151 -2.65 20.00 26.62
C ASP A 151 -3.56 19.87 25.40
N SER A 152 -3.08 19.12 24.41
CA SER A 152 -3.83 18.80 23.21
C SER A 152 -3.70 17.33 22.83
N ALA A 153 -4.65 16.83 22.04
CA ALA A 153 -4.69 15.44 21.60
C ALA A 153 -5.06 15.34 20.12
N ALA A 154 -4.41 14.42 19.41
CA ALA A 154 -4.89 13.95 18.12
C ALA A 154 -5.77 12.72 18.33
N GLU A 155 -6.81 12.52 17.51
CA GLU A 155 -7.60 11.27 17.51
C GLU A 155 -7.28 10.50 16.24
N LEU A 156 -6.65 9.33 16.39
CA LEU A 156 -6.32 8.46 15.28
C LEU A 156 -7.47 7.50 14.96
N SER A 157 -7.52 7.05 13.70
CA SER A 157 -8.60 6.19 13.19
C SER A 157 -8.72 4.82 13.88
N ASN A 158 -7.70 4.39 14.63
CA ASN A 158 -7.70 3.17 15.42
C ASN A 158 -8.11 3.39 16.89
N GLY A 159 -8.56 4.59 17.24
CA GLY A 159 -8.97 4.96 18.61
C GLY A 159 -7.82 5.35 19.54
N TRP A 160 -6.55 5.28 19.09
CA TRP A 160 -5.42 5.83 19.85
C TRP A 160 -5.47 7.36 19.84
N ALA A 161 -5.11 7.98 20.97
CA ALA A 161 -5.11 9.42 21.13
C ALA A 161 -3.81 9.91 21.80
N PRO A 162 -2.76 10.24 21.02
CA PRO A 162 -1.53 10.77 21.58
C PRO A 162 -1.78 12.19 22.12
N HIS A 163 -1.24 12.47 23.30
CA HIS A 163 -1.32 13.78 23.95
C HIS A 163 -0.03 14.56 23.77
N PHE A 164 -0.15 15.89 23.67
CA PHE A 164 0.93 16.82 23.44
C PHE A 164 0.86 17.97 24.43
N ALA A 165 2.00 18.34 24.99
CA ALA A 165 2.14 19.47 25.90
C ALA A 165 1.73 20.77 25.21
N GLY A 166 0.77 21.48 25.81
CA GLY A 166 0.29 22.77 25.34
C GLY A 166 -0.91 22.73 24.39
N SER A 167 -1.54 23.89 24.22
CA SER A 167 -2.69 24.06 23.34
C SER A 167 -2.27 24.01 21.88
N ASP A 168 -2.96 23.20 21.07
CA ASP A 168 -2.76 23.08 19.62
C ASP A 168 -1.34 22.64 19.21
N ALA A 169 -0.77 21.68 19.95
CA ALA A 169 0.61 21.21 19.81
C ALA A 169 0.74 19.86 19.08
N CYS A 170 -0.36 19.35 18.50
CA CYS A 170 -0.35 18.06 17.81
C CYS A 170 0.54 18.11 16.57
N ALA A 171 1.69 17.45 16.64
CA ALA A 171 2.63 17.31 15.54
C ALA A 171 2.78 15.83 15.22
N LEU A 172 2.34 15.43 14.02
CA LEU A 172 2.29 14.03 13.59
C LEU A 172 2.72 13.89 12.13
N ALA A 173 3.62 12.96 11.86
CA ALA A 173 3.94 12.52 10.51
C ALA A 173 3.57 11.05 10.30
N PHE A 174 3.21 10.69 9.06
CA PHE A 174 2.71 9.37 8.73
C PHE A 174 3.45 8.76 7.55
N ARG A 175 3.96 7.54 7.75
CA ARG A 175 4.45 6.69 6.66
C ARG A 175 3.60 5.42 6.58
N TRP A 176 2.95 5.21 5.45
CA TRP A 176 2.32 3.93 5.13
C TRP A 176 3.26 3.12 4.26
N GLN A 177 3.39 1.83 4.54
CA GLN A 177 4.28 0.96 3.78
C GLN A 177 3.58 -0.35 3.43
N GLY A 178 3.59 -0.74 2.15
CA GLY A 178 2.96 -1.98 1.67
C GLY A 178 1.43 -1.96 1.78
N CYS A 179 0.82 -0.78 1.71
CA CYS A 179 -0.61 -0.59 1.85
C CYS A 179 -1.33 -0.38 0.50
N GLY A 180 -0.61 -0.12 -0.59
CA GLY A 180 -1.15 0.13 -1.93
C GLY A 180 -1.42 1.60 -2.23
N GLY A 181 -0.68 2.53 -1.62
CA GLY A 181 -0.76 3.97 -1.85
C GLY A 181 -1.63 4.74 -0.86
N LEU A 182 -1.67 6.07 -1.02
CA LEU A 182 -2.68 6.92 -0.40
C LEU A 182 -3.81 7.17 -1.39
N TYR A 183 -5.03 7.26 -0.86
CA TYR A 183 -6.19 7.69 -1.63
C TYR A 183 -6.78 8.92 -0.97
N ALA A 184 -7.07 9.93 -1.79
CA ALA A 184 -7.80 11.11 -1.36
C ALA A 184 -9.28 10.90 -1.66
N ASN A 185 -10.14 11.26 -0.71
CA ASN A 185 -11.56 11.40 -0.99
C ASN A 185 -11.84 12.79 -1.60
N PRO A 186 -12.80 12.89 -2.53
CA PRO A 186 -13.58 11.77 -3.07
C PRO A 186 -12.73 10.94 -4.05
N VAL A 187 -12.78 9.60 -3.90
CA VAL A 187 -12.08 8.68 -4.82
C VAL A 187 -12.71 8.67 -6.23
N VAL A 188 -13.98 9.07 -6.31
CA VAL A 188 -14.68 9.34 -7.57
C VAL A 188 -14.87 10.85 -7.67
N PRO A 189 -14.18 11.56 -8.59
CA PRO A 189 -14.20 13.03 -8.65
C PRO A 189 -15.49 13.59 -9.28
N THR A 190 -16.43 12.72 -9.67
CA THR A 190 -17.70 13.07 -10.30
C THR A 190 -18.87 12.60 -9.44
N ASP A 191 -20.05 13.15 -9.68
CA ASP A 191 -21.27 12.66 -9.05
C ASP A 191 -21.49 11.18 -9.38
N CYS A 192 -21.63 10.38 -8.33
CA CYS A 192 -21.85 8.94 -8.38
C CYS A 192 -22.81 8.62 -7.24
N ALA A 193 -24.10 8.85 -7.49
CA ALA A 193 -25.14 8.48 -6.54
C ALA A 193 -25.24 6.95 -6.47
N ASP A 194 -25.52 6.44 -5.26
CA ASP A 194 -25.80 5.03 -4.99
C ASP A 194 -24.75 4.05 -5.57
N PRO A 195 -23.45 4.18 -5.26
CA PRO A 195 -22.42 3.31 -5.81
C PRO A 195 -22.65 1.85 -5.39
N GLY A 196 -22.78 0.98 -6.40
CA GLY A 196 -22.78 -0.47 -6.23
C GLY A 196 -21.47 -1.06 -6.74
N VAL A 197 -20.63 -1.59 -5.84
CA VAL A 197 -19.31 -2.13 -6.19
C VAL A 197 -19.32 -3.66 -6.08
N VAL A 198 -18.86 -4.34 -7.13
CA VAL A 198 -18.60 -5.78 -7.15
C VAL A 198 -17.15 -6.05 -7.54
N ARG A 199 -16.57 -7.14 -7.04
CA ARG A 199 -15.27 -7.63 -7.49
C ARG A 199 -15.47 -8.81 -8.43
N ASP A 200 -14.85 -8.74 -9.61
CA ASP A 200 -14.80 -9.81 -10.61
C ASP A 200 -13.33 -10.08 -10.96
N GLY A 201 -12.79 -11.20 -10.47
CA GLY A 201 -11.37 -11.54 -10.59
C GLY A 201 -10.42 -10.53 -9.93
N ASP A 202 -9.55 -9.93 -10.74
CA ASP A 202 -8.58 -8.89 -10.35
C ASP A 202 -9.12 -7.46 -10.51
N ARG A 203 -10.40 -7.31 -10.86
CA ARG A 203 -11.04 -6.01 -11.09
C ARG A 203 -12.22 -5.78 -10.15
N TYR A 204 -12.44 -4.50 -9.87
CA TYR A 204 -13.64 -3.97 -9.27
C TYR A 204 -14.47 -3.31 -10.36
N VAL A 205 -15.78 -3.54 -10.35
CA VAL A 205 -16.74 -2.88 -11.22
C VAL A 205 -17.70 -2.13 -10.32
N MET A 206 -17.86 -0.84 -10.59
CA MET A 206 -18.78 0.03 -9.85
C MET A 206 -19.83 0.58 -10.81
N SER A 207 -21.10 0.44 -10.45
CA SER A 207 -22.19 1.19 -11.09
C SER A 207 -22.59 2.38 -10.23
N CYS A 208 -22.94 3.49 -10.86
CA CYS A 208 -23.59 4.63 -10.19
C CYS A 208 -24.98 4.86 -10.79
N THR A 209 -25.87 5.51 -10.05
CA THR A 209 -27.13 6.06 -10.56
C THR A 209 -26.86 7.45 -11.16
N SER A 210 -27.39 7.73 -12.35
CA SER A 210 -27.45 9.11 -12.87
C SER A 210 -28.91 9.58 -12.98
N GLY A 211 -29.20 10.74 -12.40
CA GLY A 211 -30.56 11.31 -12.32
C GLY A 211 -31.11 11.89 -13.62
N GLY A 212 -30.84 11.26 -14.77
CA GLY A 212 -31.35 11.68 -16.09
C GLY A 212 -30.32 11.94 -17.18
N ALA A 213 -29.08 11.44 -17.04
CA ALA A 213 -28.09 11.52 -18.12
C ALA A 213 -28.34 10.45 -19.20
N ALA A 214 -27.75 10.63 -20.39
CA ALA A 214 -27.85 9.66 -21.50
C ALA A 214 -27.33 8.27 -21.09
N ASP A 215 -26.29 8.23 -20.25
CA ASP A 215 -25.83 7.04 -19.55
C ASP A 215 -26.49 6.97 -18.17
N ALA A 216 -27.67 6.34 -18.10
CA ALA A 216 -28.46 6.24 -16.87
C ALA A 216 -27.72 5.53 -15.72
N PHE A 217 -26.76 4.66 -16.06
CA PHE A 217 -25.99 3.85 -15.12
C PHE A 217 -24.54 3.72 -15.58
N PRO A 218 -23.66 4.73 -15.36
CA PRO A 218 -22.26 4.61 -15.73
C PRO A 218 -21.60 3.46 -14.96
N LEU A 219 -20.76 2.70 -15.68
CA LEU A 219 -19.92 1.66 -15.12
C LEU A 219 -18.47 2.13 -15.10
N TYR A 220 -17.84 2.00 -13.94
CA TYR A 220 -16.43 2.27 -13.71
C TYR A 220 -15.73 0.95 -13.41
N THR A 221 -14.47 0.83 -13.81
CA THR A 221 -13.64 -0.31 -13.47
C THR A 221 -12.38 0.16 -12.78
N SER A 222 -11.97 -0.55 -11.74
CA SER A 222 -10.75 -0.27 -11.00
C SER A 222 -10.00 -1.56 -10.71
N THR A 223 -8.67 -1.50 -10.65
CA THR A 223 -7.85 -2.62 -10.11
C THR A 223 -7.51 -2.42 -8.63
N ASP A 224 -7.73 -1.22 -8.08
CA ASP A 224 -7.24 -0.83 -6.76
C ASP A 224 -8.25 -0.07 -5.88
N LEU A 225 -9.52 0.06 -6.32
CA LEU A 225 -10.61 0.83 -5.69
C LEU A 225 -10.38 2.35 -5.64
N VAL A 226 -9.36 2.86 -6.34
CA VAL A 226 -8.99 4.28 -6.32
C VAL A 226 -8.94 4.86 -7.73
N THR A 227 -8.36 4.12 -8.68
CA THR A 227 -8.20 4.53 -10.09
C THR A 227 -9.08 3.75 -11.04
#